data_AF-A0A1I3PQ96-F1
#
_entry.id   AF-A0A1I3PQ96-F1
#
_cell.length_a   1.000
_cell.length_b   1.000
_cell.length_c   1.000
_cell.angle_alpha   90.00
_cell.angle_beta   90.00
_cell.angle_gamma   90.00
#
_symmetry.space_group_name_H-M   'P 1'
#
loop_
_entity.id
_entity.type
_entity.pdbx_description
1 polymer ?
#
loop_
_entity_poly.entity_id
_entity_poly.type
_entity_poly.pdbx_seq_one_letter_code
_entity_poly.pdbx_strand_id
1 'polypeptide(L)'
;METTLNGHKQVKSDNIRNLKLKSYQNIRDFKIELLEKLKLYNRKKDCTNEFYEILENYLNRNRGTKFEIAINKTKLSEKIYTRNLRELTKQDIPKNYPHNASNMEKQAYYNQISGEKYALCEKQAKTQTEKEFNDFIKELDKINGFENFEIVLEK
;
A
#
# COMPACT_ATOMS: atom_id res chain seq x y z
N MET A 1 -40.60 -30.42 -22.51
CA MET A 1 -39.15 -30.61 -22.72
C MET A 1 -38.62 -29.31 -23.26
N GLU A 2 -38.11 -28.43 -22.40
CA GLU A 2 -37.39 -27.23 -22.81
C GLU A 2 -36.17 -27.08 -21.90
N THR A 3 -35.01 -27.21 -22.53
CA THR A 3 -33.68 -27.02 -21.99
C THR A 3 -33.30 -25.55 -22.03
N THR A 4 -32.88 -24.98 -20.91
CA THR A 4 -31.85 -23.93 -20.89
C THR A 4 -31.01 -24.06 -19.61
N LEU A 5 -29.97 -24.88 -19.67
CA LEU A 5 -28.85 -24.83 -18.74
C LEU A 5 -27.95 -23.66 -19.17
N ASN A 6 -28.13 -22.50 -18.54
CA ASN A 6 -27.14 -21.43 -18.61
C ASN A 6 -25.89 -21.88 -17.85
N GLY A 7 -24.94 -22.42 -18.61
CA GLY A 7 -23.61 -22.74 -18.12
C GLY A 7 -22.89 -21.48 -17.69
N HIS A 8 -22.86 -21.22 -16.39
CA HIS A 8 -21.74 -20.51 -15.77
C HIS A 8 -20.48 -21.30 -16.12
N LYS A 9 -19.71 -20.83 -17.11
CA LYS A 9 -18.33 -21.27 -17.31
C LYS A 9 -17.54 -20.82 -16.09
N GLN A 10 -17.48 -21.68 -15.08
CA GLN A 10 -16.38 -21.66 -14.13
C GLN A 10 -15.11 -21.90 -14.93
N VAL A 11 -14.34 -20.84 -15.18
CA VAL A 11 -12.95 -20.99 -15.57
C VAL A 11 -12.25 -21.63 -14.38
N LYS A 12 -12.01 -22.94 -14.45
CA LYS A 12 -11.09 -23.61 -13.54
C LYS A 12 -9.72 -22.97 -13.74
N SER A 13 -9.34 -22.06 -12.85
CA SER A 13 -7.97 -21.58 -12.78
C SER A 13 -7.13 -22.70 -12.18
N ASP A 14 -6.50 -23.51 -13.03
CA ASP A 14 -5.67 -24.64 -12.57
C ASP A 14 -4.33 -24.17 -11.93
N ASN A 15 -4.05 -22.86 -11.94
CA ASN A 15 -2.84 -22.28 -11.34
C ASN A 15 -3.18 -21.07 -10.45
N ILE A 16 -2.92 -21.19 -9.14
CA ILE A 16 -3.06 -20.11 -8.16
C ILE A 16 -1.67 -19.57 -7.83
N ARG A 17 -1.48 -18.26 -8.03
CA ARG A 17 -0.23 -17.57 -7.73
C ARG A 17 -0.40 -16.62 -6.55
N ASN A 18 0.16 -17.02 -5.42
CA ASN A 18 0.24 -16.20 -4.21
C ASN A 18 1.33 -15.13 -4.34
N LEU A 19 0.95 -13.87 -4.22
CA LEU A 19 1.86 -12.72 -4.28
C LEU A 19 2.08 -12.16 -2.87
N LYS A 20 3.33 -12.23 -2.39
CA LYS A 20 3.74 -11.67 -1.09
C LYS A 20 4.29 -10.26 -1.24
N LEU A 21 3.52 -9.26 -0.83
CA LEU A 21 3.91 -7.86 -0.75
C LEU A 21 4.39 -7.53 0.68
N LYS A 22 5.45 -6.73 0.81
CA LYS A 22 6.15 -6.43 2.07
C LYS A 22 6.36 -4.94 2.31
N SER A 23 6.55 -4.17 1.24
CA SER A 23 7.11 -2.82 1.24
C SER A 23 6.12 -1.78 0.73
N TYR A 24 4.97 -1.67 1.38
CA TYR A 24 3.98 -0.62 1.15
C TYR A 24 3.55 0.06 2.45
N GLN A 25 3.41 1.39 2.40
CA GLN A 25 2.87 2.22 3.49
C GLN A 25 1.77 3.19 3.00
N ASN A 26 1.54 3.26 1.69
CA ASN A 26 0.47 4.02 1.05
C ASN A 26 0.07 3.31 -0.27
N ILE A 27 -1.00 3.78 -0.91
CA ILE A 27 -1.53 3.13 -2.12
C ILE A 27 -0.55 3.17 -3.30
N ARG A 28 0.24 4.23 -3.42
CA ARG A 28 1.23 4.37 -4.50
C ARG A 28 2.32 3.30 -4.35
N ASP A 29 2.85 3.12 -3.15
CA ASP A 29 3.85 2.08 -2.86
C ASP A 29 3.29 0.69 -3.15
N PHE A 30 2.02 0.44 -2.76
CA PHE A 30 1.35 -0.82 -3.04
C PHE A 30 1.25 -1.11 -4.53
N LYS A 31 0.81 -0.13 -5.33
CA LYS A 31 0.72 -0.25 -6.79
C LYS A 31 2.08 -0.56 -7.41
N ILE A 32 3.13 0.15 -6.98
CA ILE A 32 4.50 -0.09 -7.45
C ILE A 32 4.95 -1.51 -7.08
N GLU A 33 4.80 -1.92 -5.83
CA GLU A 33 5.26 -3.23 -5.39
C GLU A 33 4.52 -4.36 -6.10
N LEU A 34 3.21 -4.21 -6.33
CA LEU A 34 2.45 -5.16 -7.13
C LEU A 34 2.99 -5.29 -8.55
N LEU A 35 3.23 -4.16 -9.23
CA LEU A 35 3.83 -4.17 -10.56
C LEU A 35 5.23 -4.81 -10.55
N GLU A 36 6.04 -4.57 -9.51
CA GLU A 36 7.35 -5.21 -9.36
C GLU A 36 7.22 -6.73 -9.20
N LYS A 37 6.28 -7.24 -8.39
CA LYS A 37 6.03 -8.68 -8.23
C LYS A 37 5.56 -9.35 -9.51
N LEU A 38 4.83 -8.62 -10.34
CA LEU A 38 4.39 -9.09 -11.64
C LEU A 38 5.44 -8.89 -12.74
N LYS A 39 6.59 -8.27 -12.43
CA LYS A 39 7.65 -7.89 -13.38
C LYS A 39 7.16 -6.93 -14.48
N LEU A 40 6.26 -6.02 -14.10
CA LEU A 40 5.65 -5.01 -14.97
C LEU A 40 6.17 -3.59 -14.70
N TYR A 41 6.89 -3.38 -13.60
CA TYR A 41 7.38 -2.06 -13.23
C TYR A 41 8.54 -1.60 -14.14
N ASN A 42 8.40 -0.41 -14.72
CA ASN A 42 9.44 0.22 -15.54
C ASN A 42 9.88 1.55 -14.91
N ARG A 43 11.11 1.60 -14.40
CA ARG A 43 11.69 2.79 -13.76
C ARG A 43 11.79 4.03 -14.67
N LYS A 44 11.72 3.86 -15.99
CA LYS A 44 11.81 4.96 -16.97
C LYS A 44 10.46 5.58 -17.30
N LYS A 45 9.35 5.04 -16.78
CA LYS A 45 7.99 5.51 -17.05
C LYS A 45 7.22 5.67 -15.73
N ASP A 46 6.24 6.56 -15.72
CA ASP A 46 5.32 6.64 -14.60
C ASP A 46 4.24 5.56 -14.71
N CYS A 47 4.59 4.35 -14.26
CA CYS A 47 3.67 3.22 -14.25
C CYS A 47 2.51 3.38 -13.25
N THR A 48 2.51 4.41 -12.39
CA THR A 48 1.43 4.60 -11.42
C THR A 48 0.18 5.24 -12.02
N ASN A 49 0.35 6.08 -13.06
CA ASN A 49 -0.78 6.67 -13.79
C ASN A 49 -1.47 5.65 -14.72
N GLU A 50 -0.69 4.75 -15.32
CA GLU A 50 -1.18 3.69 -16.23
C GLU A 50 -1.46 2.36 -15.50
N PHE A 51 -1.50 2.39 -14.15
CA PHE A 51 -1.51 1.18 -13.33
C PHE A 51 -2.62 0.19 -13.72
N TYR A 52 -3.86 0.66 -13.85
CA TYR A 52 -5.01 -0.20 -14.14
C TYR A 52 -4.93 -0.82 -15.53
N GLU A 53 -4.53 -0.04 -16.53
CA GLU A 53 -4.36 -0.54 -17.90
C GLU A 53 -3.25 -1.60 -17.97
N ILE A 54 -2.12 -1.36 -17.31
CA ILE A 54 -1.01 -2.32 -17.25
C ILE A 54 -1.45 -3.63 -16.57
N LEU A 55 -2.14 -3.51 -15.43
CA LEU A 55 -2.62 -4.66 -14.68
C LEU A 55 -3.66 -5.45 -15.47
N GLU A 56 -4.67 -4.79 -16.03
CA GLU A 56 -5.72 -5.41 -16.84
C GLU A 56 -5.14 -6.15 -18.06
N ASN A 57 -4.23 -5.50 -18.80
CA ASN A 57 -3.56 -6.11 -19.94
C ASN A 57 -2.77 -7.36 -19.54
N TYR A 58 -2.10 -7.32 -18.38
CA TYR A 58 -1.39 -8.48 -17.86
C TYR A 58 -2.35 -9.62 -17.47
N LEU A 59 -3.42 -9.31 -16.75
CA LEU A 59 -4.41 -10.29 -16.31
C LEU A 59 -5.13 -10.94 -17.49
N ASN A 60 -5.46 -10.16 -18.53
CA ASN A 60 -6.05 -10.67 -19.77
C ASN A 60 -5.13 -11.65 -20.52
N ARG A 61 -3.81 -11.46 -20.45
CA ARG A 61 -2.84 -12.42 -21.02
C ARG A 61 -2.68 -13.67 -20.16
N ASN A 62 -3.05 -13.61 -18.89
CA ASN A 62 -2.90 -14.67 -17.90
C ASN A 62 -4.24 -15.19 -17.36
N ARG A 63 -5.30 -15.21 -18.18
CA ARG A 63 -6.68 -15.61 -17.76
C ARG A 63 -6.77 -16.99 -17.08
N GLY A 64 -5.84 -17.90 -17.37
CA GLY A 64 -5.79 -19.22 -16.72
C GLY A 64 -5.13 -19.24 -15.33
N THR A 65 -4.60 -18.11 -14.86
CA THR A 65 -3.95 -17.98 -13.55
C THR A 65 -4.76 -17.06 -12.66
N LYS A 66 -5.06 -17.53 -11.45
CA LYS A 66 -5.64 -16.70 -10.39
C LYS A 66 -4.51 -16.12 -9.53
N PHE A 67 -4.56 -14.82 -9.27
CA PHE A 67 -3.57 -14.14 -8.43
C PHE A 67 -4.20 -13.80 -7.08
N GLU A 68 -3.50 -14.14 -6.00
CA GLU A 68 -4.00 -13.92 -4.64
C GLU A 68 -3.00 -13.10 -3.82
N ILE A 69 -3.50 -12.10 -3.09
CA ILE A 69 -2.74 -11.28 -2.16
C ILE A 69 -3.45 -11.29 -0.81
N ALA A 70 -2.71 -11.59 0.25
CA ALA A 70 -3.16 -11.39 1.61
C ALA A 70 -2.58 -10.08 2.17
N ILE A 71 -3.44 -9.22 2.70
CA ILE A 71 -3.06 -7.97 3.37
C ILE A 71 -3.54 -8.03 4.81
N ASN A 72 -2.60 -7.90 5.75
CA ASN A 72 -2.96 -7.77 7.16
C ASN A 72 -3.42 -6.34 7.45
N LYS A 73 -4.70 -6.21 7.80
CA LYS A 73 -5.39 -4.94 8.04
C LYS A 73 -4.74 -4.14 9.18
N THR A 74 -4.44 -4.82 10.28
CA THR A 74 -3.86 -4.20 11.48
C THR A 74 -2.48 -3.63 11.17
N LYS A 75 -1.61 -4.42 10.54
CA LYS A 75 -0.26 -3.98 10.13
C LYS A 75 -0.29 -2.86 9.11
N LEU A 76 -1.25 -2.85 8.18
CA LEU A 76 -1.40 -1.76 7.23
C LEU A 76 -1.76 -0.45 7.96
N SER A 77 -2.75 -0.49 8.85
CA SER A 77 -3.16 0.67 9.65
C SER A 77 -2.00 1.20 10.50
N GLU A 78 -1.25 0.33 11.18
CA GLU A 78 -0.09 0.69 11.98
C GLU A 78 1.03 1.34 11.16
N LYS A 79 1.30 0.82 9.96
CA LYS A 79 2.29 1.41 9.04
C LYS A 79 1.88 2.82 8.60
N ILE A 80 0.61 3.00 8.23
CA ILE A 80 0.06 4.31 7.84
C ILE A 80 0.15 5.28 9.02
N TYR A 81 -0.27 4.85 10.22
CA TYR A 81 -0.18 5.64 11.45
C TYR A 81 1.25 6.07 11.77
N THR A 82 2.18 5.11 11.78
CA THR A 82 3.59 5.38 12.08
C THR A 82 4.19 6.38 11.09
N ARG A 83 3.86 6.25 9.80
CA ARG A 83 4.28 7.20 8.77
C ARG A 83 3.71 8.59 9.02
N ASN A 84 2.41 8.70 9.25
CA ASN A 84 1.74 9.98 9.46
C ASN A 84 2.24 10.68 10.73
N LEU A 85 2.39 9.93 11.83
CA LEU A 85 2.94 10.46 13.07
C LEU A 85 4.41 10.90 12.90
N ARG A 86 5.23 10.12 12.19
CA ARG A 86 6.62 10.49 11.90
C ARG A 86 6.71 11.78 11.09
N GLU A 87 5.87 11.97 10.08
CA GLU A 87 5.88 13.21 9.29
C GLU A 87 5.42 14.41 10.13
N LEU A 88 4.39 14.25 10.97
CA LEU A 88 3.92 15.31 11.87
C LEU A 88 4.92 15.65 12.98
N THR A 89 5.75 14.69 13.38
CA THR A 89 6.77 14.88 14.43
C THR A 89 8.16 15.13 13.88
N LYS A 90 8.29 15.23 12.55
CA LYS A 90 9.56 15.47 11.88
C LYS A 90 10.08 16.85 12.27
N GLN A 91 11.36 16.91 12.58
CA GLN A 91 12.05 18.14 12.93
C GLN A 91 12.97 18.53 11.80
N ASP A 92 12.97 19.82 11.45
CA ASP A 92 13.96 20.37 10.54
C ASP A 92 15.33 20.39 11.21
N ILE A 93 16.37 20.22 10.39
CA ILE A 93 17.75 20.36 10.84
C ILE A 93 18.01 21.85 11.13
N PRO A 94 18.38 22.23 12.36
CA PRO A 94 18.65 23.63 12.69
C PRO A 94 19.79 24.23 11.84
N LYS A 95 19.75 25.55 11.59
CA LYS A 95 20.79 26.24 10.79
C LYS A 95 22.22 26.09 11.32
N ASN A 96 22.36 25.93 12.64
CA ASN A 96 23.64 25.75 13.33
C ASN A 96 23.95 24.27 13.63
N TYR A 97 23.28 23.32 12.96
CA TYR A 97 23.48 21.90 13.20
C TYR A 97 24.89 21.45 12.81
N PRO A 98 25.66 20.83 13.72
CA PRO A 98 27.04 20.48 13.44
C PRO A 98 27.13 19.20 12.60
N HIS A 99 27.50 19.30 11.32
CA HIS A 99 27.54 18.15 10.41
C HIS A 99 28.56 17.08 10.80
N ASN A 100 29.71 17.47 11.36
CA ASN A 100 30.82 16.58 11.71
C ASN A 100 30.89 16.22 13.21
N ALA A 101 29.89 16.61 13.99
CA ALA A 101 29.85 16.29 15.41
C ALA A 101 29.40 14.84 15.68
N SER A 102 29.74 14.36 16.87
CA SER A 102 29.29 13.08 17.39
C SER A 102 27.77 13.05 17.57
N ASN A 103 27.19 11.84 17.65
CA ASN A 103 25.76 11.69 17.92
C ASN A 103 25.33 12.34 19.23
N MET A 104 26.21 12.36 20.24
CA MET A 104 25.92 12.95 21.55
C MET A 104 25.80 14.47 21.48
N GLU A 105 26.67 15.13 20.72
CA GLU A 105 26.60 16.58 20.47
C GLU A 105 25.39 16.96 19.63
N LYS A 106 25.04 16.13 18.64
CA LYS A 106 23.85 16.33 17.79
C LYS A 106 22.54 16.19 18.57
N GLN A 107 22.52 15.41 19.66
CA GLN A 107 21.34 15.26 20.52
C GLN A 107 20.90 16.58 21.16
N ALA A 108 21.82 17.51 21.42
CA ALA A 108 21.50 18.83 21.97
C ALA A 108 20.62 19.68 21.03
N TYR A 109 20.58 19.33 19.74
CA TYR A 109 19.77 20.01 18.72
C TYR A 109 18.41 19.33 18.50
N TYR A 110 18.16 18.19 19.17
CA TYR A 110 16.90 17.47 19.08
C TYR A 110 15.91 18.00 20.11
N ASN A 111 14.86 18.67 19.64
CA ASN A 111 13.83 19.27 20.50
C ASN A 111 12.60 18.38 20.52
N GLN A 112 12.62 17.28 21.28
CA GLN A 112 11.52 16.31 21.32
C GLN A 112 10.15 16.98 21.44
N ILE A 113 9.23 16.68 20.52
CA ILE A 113 7.83 17.11 20.65
C ILE A 113 7.20 16.30 21.78
N SER A 114 6.67 16.98 22.79
CA SER A 114 6.09 16.35 23.98
C SER A 114 4.85 17.10 24.47
N GLY A 115 4.17 16.53 25.46
CA GLY A 115 2.98 17.11 26.09
C GLY A 115 1.83 17.35 25.12
N GLU A 116 1.14 18.49 25.27
CA GLU A 116 -0.04 18.84 24.47
C GLU A 116 0.23 18.87 22.97
N LYS A 117 1.43 19.31 22.56
CA LYS A 117 1.81 19.35 21.14
C LYS A 117 1.88 17.94 20.55
N TYR A 118 2.46 16.99 21.29
CA TYR A 118 2.51 15.60 20.85
C TYR A 118 1.11 14.98 20.81
N ALA A 119 0.28 15.23 21.82
CA ALA A 119 -1.10 14.76 21.84
C ALA A 119 -1.92 15.28 20.63
N LEU A 120 -1.68 16.52 20.21
CA LEU A 120 -2.28 17.07 18.99
C LEU A 120 -1.80 16.33 17.73
N CYS A 121 -0.49 16.09 17.60
CA CYS A 121 0.07 15.29 16.51
C CYS A 121 -0.51 13.87 16.47
N GLU A 122 -0.68 13.21 17.61
CA GLU A 122 -1.30 11.88 17.69
C GLU A 122 -2.75 11.89 17.22
N LYS A 123 -3.54 12.90 17.64
CA LYS A 123 -4.92 13.04 17.19
C LYS A 123 -5.00 13.26 15.69
N GLN A 124 -4.16 14.14 15.15
CA GLN A 124 -4.08 14.41 13.70
C GLN A 124 -3.64 13.16 12.92
N ALA A 125 -2.62 12.45 13.41
CA ALA A 125 -2.14 11.21 12.80
C ALA A 125 -3.24 10.14 12.75
N LYS A 126 -4.04 9.98 13.81
CA LYS A 126 -5.18 9.05 13.84
C LYS A 126 -6.22 9.40 12.78
N THR A 127 -6.67 10.65 12.75
CA THR A 127 -7.68 11.11 11.77
C THR A 127 -7.18 10.96 10.33
N GLN A 128 -5.92 11.32 10.05
CA GLN A 128 -5.34 11.16 8.73
C GLN A 128 -5.20 9.68 8.34
N THR A 129 -4.82 8.83 9.30
CA THR A 129 -4.70 7.38 9.09
C THR A 129 -6.04 6.76 8.73
N GLU A 130 -7.12 7.10 9.43
CA GLU A 130 -8.46 6.60 9.12
C GLU A 130 -8.88 6.96 7.69
N LYS A 131 -8.64 8.22 7.28
CA LYS A 131 -8.95 8.68 5.92
C LYS A 131 -8.14 7.92 4.87
N GLU A 132 -6.82 7.91 5.01
CA GLU A 132 -5.92 7.25 4.05
C GLU A 132 -6.15 5.73 4.00
N PHE A 133 -6.43 5.11 5.14
CA PHE A 133 -6.77 3.69 5.22
C PHE A 133 -8.05 3.39 4.44
N ASN A 134 -9.11 4.19 4.62
CA ASN A 134 -10.36 4.03 3.86
C ASN A 134 -10.17 4.24 2.36
N ASP A 135 -9.37 5.22 1.96
CA ASP A 135 -9.03 5.44 0.55
C ASP A 135 -8.21 4.26 -0.01
N PHE A 136 -7.30 3.70 0.79
CA PHE A 136 -6.56 2.48 0.43
C PHE A 136 -7.51 1.30 0.22
N ILE A 137 -8.45 1.05 1.13
CA ILE A 137 -9.42 -0.05 1.00
C ILE A 137 -10.26 0.09 -0.27
N LYS A 138 -10.77 1.28 -0.57
CA LYS A 138 -11.50 1.54 -1.82
C LYS A 138 -10.67 1.19 -3.06
N GLU A 139 -9.38 1.47 -3.03
CA GLU A 139 -8.48 1.14 -4.14
C GLU A 139 -8.22 -0.36 -4.25
N LEU A 140 -8.18 -1.09 -3.13
CA LEU A 140 -8.14 -2.56 -3.14
C LEU A 140 -9.43 -3.16 -3.71
N ASP A 141 -10.59 -2.62 -3.34
CA ASP A 141 -11.88 -3.07 -3.87
C ASP A 141 -11.95 -2.89 -5.39
N LYS A 142 -11.41 -1.79 -5.93
CA LYS A 142 -11.29 -1.60 -7.38
C LYS A 142 -10.44 -2.69 -8.04
N ILE A 143 -9.33 -3.08 -7.40
CA ILE A 143 -8.45 -4.13 -7.92
C ILE A 143 -9.10 -5.51 -7.80
N ASN A 144 -9.88 -5.75 -6.75
CA ASN A 144 -10.71 -6.96 -6.61
C ASN A 144 -11.82 -7.07 -7.66
N GLY A 145 -12.09 -6.02 -8.43
CA GLY A 145 -13.00 -6.07 -9.56
C GLY A 145 -12.48 -6.87 -10.77
N PHE A 146 -11.19 -7.22 -10.81
CA PHE A 146 -10.64 -8.03 -11.90
C PHE A 146 -10.93 -9.52 -11.71
N GLU A 147 -11.45 -10.18 -12.76
CA GLU A 147 -11.98 -11.56 -12.72
C GLU A 147 -11.04 -12.62 -12.11
N ASN A 148 -9.74 -12.52 -12.37
CA ASN A 148 -8.73 -13.49 -11.93
C ASN A 148 -7.76 -12.92 -10.87
N PHE A 149 -8.21 -11.93 -10.10
CA PHE A 149 -7.42 -11.30 -9.05
C PHE A 149 -8.21 -11.22 -7.74
N GLU A 150 -7.57 -11.59 -6.64
CA GLU A 150 -8.19 -11.56 -5.32
C GLU A 150 -7.22 -11.00 -4.27
N ILE A 151 -7.72 -10.03 -3.52
CA ILE A 151 -7.05 -9.43 -2.38
C ILE A 151 -7.92 -9.69 -1.16
N VAL A 152 -7.36 -10.43 -0.20
CA VAL A 152 -8.00 -10.77 1.07
C VAL A 152 -7.44 -9.87 2.16
N LEU A 153 -8.35 -9.22 2.90
CA LEU A 153 -8.01 -8.47 4.12
C LEU A 153 -8.06 -9.41 5.32
N GLU A 154 -6.89 -9.75 5.83
CA GLU A 154 -6.72 -10.52 7.05
C GLU A 154 -6.72 -9.61 8.29
N LYS A 155 -7.07 -10.16 9.45
CA LYS A 155 -7.05 -9.44 10.73
C LYS A 155 -5.62 -9.15 11.20
#